data_AF-A0A562K766-F1
#
_entry.id   AF-A0A562K766-F1
#
_cell.length_a   1.000
_cell.length_b   1.000
_cell.length_c   1.000
_cell.angle_alpha   90.00
_cell.angle_beta   90.00
_cell.angle_gamma   90.00
#
_symmetry.space_group_name_H-M   'P 1'
#
loop_
_entity.id
_entity.type
_entity.pdbx_description
1 polymer ?
#
loop_
_entity_poly.entity_id
_entity_poly.type
_entity_poly.pdbx_seq_one_letter_code
_entity_poly.pdbx_strand_id
1 'polypeptide(L)' 'MRERKLSRKKAKMESLLDDLKQLENTEENEKAREKLQSKVEKLQSEITDAETETEEESPEEESSEEESSEEEQKPTT' A
#
# COMPACT_ATOMS: atom_id res chain seq x y z
N MET A 1 -6.39 -1.45 26.25
CA MET A 1 -5.09 -0.97 25.70
C MET A 1 -5.02 -1.04 24.18
N ARG A 2 -5.62 -2.06 23.51
CA ARG A 2 -5.63 -2.19 22.03
C ARG A 2 -6.29 -1.01 21.31
N GLU A 3 -7.49 -0.59 21.72
CA GLU A 3 -8.18 0.58 21.13
C GLU A 3 -7.32 1.86 21.13
N ARG A 4 -6.60 2.14 22.22
CA ARG A 4 -5.68 3.29 22.32
C ARG A 4 -4.50 3.18 21.35
N LYS A 5 -4.06 1.97 21.00
CA LYS A 5 -3.01 1.76 20.00
C LYS A 5 -3.56 1.95 18.59
N LEU A 6 -4.73 1.38 18.29
CA LEU A 6 -5.42 1.54 17.00
C LEU A 6 -5.73 3.01 16.69
N SER A 7 -6.28 3.75 17.66
CA SER A 7 -6.56 5.18 17.49
C SER A 7 -5.30 6.01 17.25
N ARG A 8 -4.16 5.67 17.87
CA ARG A 8 -2.86 6.30 17.57
C ARG A 8 -2.35 5.97 16.16
N LYS A 9 -2.52 4.72 15.70
CA LYS A 9 -2.15 4.31 14.33
C LYS A 9 -3.02 5.03 13.29
N LYS A 10 -4.34 5.10 13.50
CA LYS A 10 -5.28 5.85 12.64
C LYS A 10 -4.91 7.34 12.56
N ALA A 11 -4.65 7.98 13.70
CA ALA A 11 -4.22 9.39 13.72
C ALA A 11 -2.87 9.62 12.98
N LYS A 12 -1.93 8.67 13.11
CA LYS A 12 -0.65 8.75 12.40
C LYS A 12 -0.81 8.56 10.88
N MET A 13 -1.69 7.66 10.46
CA MET A 13 -2.03 7.46 9.05
C MET A 13 -2.64 8.73 8.45
N GLU A 14 -3.59 9.35 9.15
CA GLU A 14 -4.24 10.60 8.73
C GLU A 14 -3.22 11.75 8.57
N SER A 15 -2.29 11.88 9.54
CA SER A 15 -1.19 12.85 9.42
C SER A 15 -0.31 12.61 8.20
N LEU A 16 0.03 11.36 7.89
CA LEU A 16 0.86 11.04 6.71
C LEU A 16 0.11 11.28 5.39
N LEU A 17 -1.21 11.11 5.37
CA LEU A 17 -2.05 11.45 4.22
C LEU A 17 -2.11 12.97 4.02
N ASP A 18 -2.18 13.75 5.08
CA ASP A 18 -2.13 15.21 4.98
C ASP A 18 -0.76 15.70 4.53
N ASP A 19 0.34 15.11 5.04
CA ASP A 19 1.68 15.37 4.53
C ASP A 19 1.78 15.06 3.02
N LEU A 20 1.20 13.95 2.57
CA LEU A 20 1.13 13.58 1.14
C LEU A 20 0.34 14.58 0.29
N LYS A 21 -0.75 15.15 0.81
CA LYS A 21 -1.55 16.16 0.12
C LYS A 21 -0.82 17.49 0.01
N GLN A 22 -0.02 17.83 1.02
CA GLN A 22 0.80 19.05 1.03
C GLN A 22 2.05 18.89 0.14
N LEU A 23 2.49 17.66 -0.08
CA LEU A 23 3.66 17.38 -0.89
C LEU A 23 3.32 17.56 -2.38
N GLU A 24 3.93 18.56 -3.01
CA GLU A 24 3.75 18.82 -4.43
C GLU A 24 4.20 17.62 -5.27
N ASN A 25 3.47 17.37 -6.37
CA ASN A 25 3.81 16.33 -7.32
C ASN A 25 4.96 16.78 -8.23
N THR A 26 6.17 16.73 -7.69
CA THR A 26 7.42 17.01 -8.38
C THR A 26 8.35 15.80 -8.30
N GLU A 27 9.25 15.68 -9.27
CA GLU A 27 10.26 14.61 -9.34
C GLU A 27 11.17 14.62 -8.09
N GLU A 28 11.48 15.81 -7.57
CA GLU A 28 12.26 15.97 -6.32
C GLU A 28 11.54 15.39 -5.10
N ASN A 29 10.20 15.44 -5.10
CA ASN A 29 9.36 14.96 -4.01
C ASN A 29 8.87 13.52 -4.21
N GLU A 30 9.06 12.92 -5.39
CA GLU A 30 8.58 11.57 -5.73
C GLU A 30 9.03 10.54 -4.71
N LYS A 31 10.34 10.52 -4.39
CA LYS A 31 10.91 9.62 -3.39
C LYS A 31 10.33 9.82 -1.99
N ALA A 32 9.97 11.05 -1.64
CA ALA A 32 9.31 11.34 -0.37
C ALA A 32 7.84 10.88 -0.39
N ARG A 33 7.13 11.04 -1.51
CA ARG A 33 5.77 10.54 -1.73
C ARG A 33 5.71 9.02 -1.65
N GLU A 34 6.59 8.31 -2.35
CA GLU A 34 6.67 6.84 -2.28
C GLU A 34 6.90 6.34 -0.85
N LYS A 35 7.82 6.98 -0.12
CA LYS A 35 8.09 6.65 1.29
C LYS A 35 6.89 6.91 2.20
N LEU A 36 6.15 7.99 1.97
CA LEU A 36 4.95 8.29 2.73
C LEU A 36 3.82 7.32 2.39
N GLN A 37 3.63 6.99 1.11
CA GLN A 37 2.66 5.99 0.64
C GLN A 37 2.95 4.62 1.25
N SER A 38 4.19 4.13 1.18
CA SER A 38 4.58 2.85 1.77
C SER A 38 4.36 2.80 3.29
N LYS A 39 4.51 3.94 3.99
CA LYS A 39 4.17 4.03 5.42
C LYS A 39 2.68 4.03 5.68
N VAL A 40 1.89 4.68 4.83
CA VAL A 40 0.42 4.65 4.92
C VAL A 40 -0.07 3.22 4.72
N GLU A 41 0.40 2.53 3.69
CA GLU A 41 0.05 1.12 3.43
C GLU A 41 0.41 0.22 4.62
N LYS A 42 1.63 0.34 5.16
CA LYS A 42 2.02 -0.43 6.35
C LYS A 42 1.12 -0.16 7.55
N LEU A 43 0.77 1.11 7.82
CA LEU A 43 -0.13 1.44 8.92
C LEU A 43 -1.54 0.92 8.66
N GLN A 44 -2.00 0.94 7.41
CA GLN A 44 -3.29 0.41 7.01
C GLN A 44 -3.34 -1.10 7.21
N SER A 45 -2.34 -1.86 6.73
CA SER A 45 -2.21 -3.29 7.00
C SER A 45 -2.19 -3.56 8.51
N GLU A 46 -1.36 -2.85 9.26
CA GLU A 46 -1.28 -2.99 10.72
C GLU A 46 -2.57 -2.62 11.49
N ILE A 47 -3.42 -1.78 10.91
CA ILE A 47 -4.75 -1.45 11.45
C ILE A 47 -5.71 -2.57 11.11
N THR A 48 -5.75 -2.98 9.84
CA THR A 48 -6.56 -4.11 9.37
C THR A 48 -6.22 -5.35 10.16
N ASP A 49 -4.94 -5.76 10.23
CA ASP A 49 -4.46 -6.88 11.04
C ASP A 49 -4.84 -6.75 12.51
N ALA A 50 -4.79 -5.56 13.09
CA ALA A 50 -5.19 -5.39 14.49
C ALA A 50 -6.71 -5.38 14.72
N GLU A 51 -7.50 -5.11 13.67
CA GLU A 51 -8.95 -5.24 13.64
C GLU A 51 -9.36 -6.70 13.35
N THR A 52 -8.70 -7.36 12.39
CA THR A 52 -8.91 -8.74 11.94
C THR A 52 -8.20 -9.79 12.79
N GLU A 53 -7.17 -9.50 13.61
CA GLU A 53 -6.67 -10.42 14.65
C GLU A 53 -7.75 -10.77 15.70
N THR A 54 -8.93 -10.13 15.60
CA THR A 54 -10.14 -10.49 16.36
C THR A 54 -11.00 -11.54 15.64
N GLU A 55 -10.71 -11.87 14.37
CA GLU A 55 -11.34 -12.90 13.53
C GLU A 55 -10.24 -13.82 12.94
N GLU A 56 -10.27 -15.11 13.27
CA GLU A 56 -9.25 -16.08 12.86
C GLU A 56 -8.96 -16.17 11.34
N GLU A 57 -7.74 -16.64 11.06
CA GLU A 57 -7.27 -17.41 9.89
C GLU A 57 -6.81 -16.70 8.59
N SER A 58 -5.50 -16.89 8.35
CA SER A 58 -4.82 -17.33 7.13
C SER A 58 -4.89 -16.51 5.83
N PRO A 59 -3.71 -16.16 5.25
CA PRO A 59 -3.62 -15.50 3.95
C PRO A 59 -3.80 -16.53 2.84
N GLU A 60 -4.73 -16.30 1.92
CA GLU A 60 -4.61 -16.89 0.58
C GLU A 60 -3.89 -15.90 -0.32
N GLU A 61 -2.62 -16.21 -0.56
CA GLU A 61 -1.92 -15.81 -1.77
C GLU A 61 -2.76 -16.24 -2.97
N GLU A 62 -3.30 -15.30 -3.74
CA GLU A 62 -3.54 -15.55 -5.16
C GLU A 62 -2.46 -14.84 -5.96
N SER A 63 -1.42 -15.63 -6.21
CA SER A 63 -0.44 -15.48 -7.28
C SER A 63 -1.17 -15.28 -8.61
N SER A 64 -1.23 -14.02 -9.08
CA SER A 64 -1.63 -13.73 -10.45
C SER A 64 -0.48 -14.11 -11.39
N GLU A 65 -0.53 -15.33 -11.93
CA GLU A 65 0.14 -15.66 -13.20
C GLU A 65 -0.52 -14.85 -14.32
N GLU A 66 0.11 -13.75 -14.72
CA GLU A 66 -0.19 -13.05 -15.98
C GLU A 66 0.88 -13.44 -17.00
N GLU A 67 0.76 -14.61 -17.62
CA GLU A 67 1.49 -14.95 -18.85
C GLU A 67 0.80 -14.23 -20.03
N SER A 68 1.15 -12.96 -20.23
CA SER A 68 0.87 -12.22 -21.46
C SER A 68 2.12 -12.23 -22.34
N SER A 69 2.10 -13.01 -23.42
CA SER A 69 3.09 -12.91 -24.49
C SER A 69 2.36 -12.98 -25.82
N GLU A 70 1.95 -11.79 -26.27
CA GLU A 70 1.44 -11.49 -27.59
C GLU A 70 2.62 -11.16 -28.55
N GLU A 71 2.48 -11.65 -29.78
CA GLU A 71 3.09 -11.12 -31.02
C GLU A 71 4.57 -11.44 -31.33
N GLU A 72 4.81 -12.45 -32.17
CA GLU A 72 5.92 -12.39 -33.13
C GLU A 72 5.39 -12.20 -34.55
N GLN A 73 5.71 -11.03 -35.09
CA GLN A 73 5.46 -10.60 -36.45
C GLN A 73 6.42 -11.30 -37.43
N LYS A 74 5.82 -11.96 -38.41
CA LYS A 74 6.37 -12.30 -39.73
C LYS A 74 7.20 -11.17 -40.37
N PRO A 75 8.36 -11.48 -40.98
CA PRO A 75 8.84 -10.74 -42.14
C PRO A 75 8.83 -11.60 -43.41
N THR A 76 8.35 -10.96 -44.47
CA THR A 76 8.34 -11.34 -45.87
C THR A 76 9.75 -11.29 -46.48
N THR A 77 10.19 -12.29 -47.24
CA THR A 77 10.85 -12.13 -48.57
C THR A 77 10.94 -13.46 -49.30
#